data_AF-A0A2I9DF77-F1
#
_entry.id   AF-A0A2I9DF77-F1
#
_cell.length_a   1.000
_cell.length_b   1.000
_cell.length_c   1.000
_cell.angle_alpha   90.00
_cell.angle_beta   90.00
_cell.angle_gamma   90.00
#
_symmetry.space_group_name_H-M   'P 1'
#
loop_
_entity.id
_entity.type
_entity.pdbx_description
1 polymer ?
#
loop_
_entity_poly.entity_id
_entity_poly.type
_entity_poly.pdbx_seq_one_letter_code
_entity_poly.pdbx_strand_id
1 'polypeptide(L)'
;MKYLIFAFLFSTGFFYAQGSKSLFNGKDLSGWTKHGTEYWYVDSGELVCESGPEKKYGYLSTNKPYKNFILDLDFKLEANGNSGIFIRSHVGGKDGTTIRGWQVEVAPPDLHTGGIYESTEGGRGWIIKPDPKDEKNLNPDGWNHMRIEAKGDKIVTWLNGKQMVELTDDKIGEGRGSIALQIHSGGGIKVRWKNINIQELK
;
A
#
# COMPACT_ATOMS: atom_id res chain seq x y z
N MET A 1 -8.86 -24.48 61.54
CA MET A 1 -9.10 -23.87 60.20
C MET A 1 -7.76 -23.50 59.58
N LYS A 2 -7.32 -24.20 58.52
CA LYS A 2 -6.16 -23.82 57.70
C LYS A 2 -6.68 -23.09 56.47
N TYR A 3 -6.31 -21.83 56.27
CA TYR A 3 -6.65 -21.08 55.06
C TYR A 3 -5.58 -21.37 53.99
N LEU A 4 -6.00 -21.95 52.87
CA LEU A 4 -5.19 -22.08 51.66
C LEU A 4 -5.30 -20.77 50.87
N ILE A 5 -4.19 -20.07 50.68
CA ILE A 5 -4.12 -18.91 49.79
C ILE A 5 -3.74 -19.42 48.40
N PHE A 6 -4.67 -19.33 47.45
CA PHE A 6 -4.39 -19.52 46.03
C PHE A 6 -3.79 -18.24 45.46
N ALA A 7 -2.51 -18.26 45.11
CA ALA A 7 -1.88 -17.18 44.35
C ALA A 7 -2.21 -17.38 42.86
N PHE A 8 -3.07 -16.52 42.31
CA PHE A 8 -3.29 -16.42 40.87
C PHE A 8 -2.10 -15.69 40.24
N LEU A 9 -1.25 -16.44 39.53
CA LEU A 9 -0.23 -15.87 38.64
C LEU A 9 -0.95 -15.27 37.42
N PHE A 10 -1.09 -13.94 37.39
CA PHE A 10 -1.41 -13.22 36.17
C PHE A 10 -0.18 -13.24 35.25
N SER A 11 -0.21 -14.06 34.20
CA SER A 11 0.75 -13.93 33.11
C SER A 11 0.36 -12.72 32.26
N THR A 12 1.04 -11.59 32.47
CA THR A 12 0.98 -10.48 31.52
C THR A 12 1.64 -10.93 30.23
N GLY A 13 0.83 -11.32 29.24
CA GLY A 13 1.29 -11.53 27.88
C GLY A 13 1.80 -10.22 27.32
N PHE A 14 3.12 -10.02 27.29
CA PHE A 14 3.73 -8.95 26.53
C PHE A 14 3.46 -9.20 25.04
N PHE A 15 2.51 -8.46 24.48
CA PHE A 15 2.39 -8.32 23.03
C PHE A 15 3.58 -7.51 22.55
N TYR A 16 4.66 -8.20 22.16
CA TYR A 16 5.66 -7.59 21.29
C TYR A 16 4.96 -7.20 20.00
N ALA A 17 4.66 -5.91 19.84
CA ALA A 17 4.52 -5.32 18.52
C ALA A 17 5.88 -5.51 17.83
N GLN A 18 5.91 -6.18 16.68
CA GLN A 18 7.09 -6.12 15.84
C GLN A 18 7.34 -4.65 15.51
N GLY A 19 8.56 -4.16 15.76
CA GLY A 19 8.92 -2.78 15.44
C GLY A 19 8.72 -2.49 13.96
N SER A 20 8.46 -1.23 13.63
CA SER A 20 8.36 -0.78 12.24
C SER A 20 9.67 -1.05 11.49
N LYS A 21 9.57 -1.55 10.25
CA LYS A 21 10.70 -1.90 9.38
C LYS A 21 10.58 -1.16 8.05
N SER A 22 11.68 -0.55 7.60
CA SER A 22 11.72 0.02 6.25
C SER A 22 11.70 -1.09 5.18
N LEU A 23 10.84 -0.92 4.18
CA LEU A 23 10.78 -1.73 2.97
C LEU A 23 11.73 -1.22 1.88
N PHE A 24 12.18 0.03 1.96
CA PHE A 24 13.06 0.63 0.97
C PHE A 24 14.35 1.16 1.62
N ASN A 25 15.49 0.77 1.06
CA ASN A 25 16.81 1.05 1.66
C ASN A 25 17.40 2.41 1.24
N GLY A 26 16.74 3.16 0.35
CA GLY A 26 17.22 4.46 -0.14
C GLY A 26 18.40 4.38 -1.11
N LYS A 27 18.79 3.18 -1.57
CA LYS A 27 20.00 2.98 -2.40
C LYS A 27 19.71 2.20 -3.67
N ASP A 28 18.93 1.13 -3.56
CA ASP A 28 18.58 0.25 -4.67
C ASP A 28 17.23 -0.43 -4.43
N LEU A 29 16.83 -1.31 -5.35
CA LEU A 29 15.55 -2.02 -5.30
C LEU A 29 15.66 -3.40 -4.62
N SER A 30 16.68 -3.63 -3.77
CA SER A 30 16.80 -4.89 -3.03
C SER A 30 15.56 -5.15 -2.19
N GLY A 31 15.01 -6.36 -2.31
CA GLY A 31 13.75 -6.73 -1.66
C GLY A 31 12.49 -6.48 -2.51
N TRP A 32 12.66 -5.95 -3.72
CA TRP A 32 11.59 -5.70 -4.68
C TRP A 32 11.80 -6.43 -6.01
N THR A 33 10.69 -6.70 -6.71
CA THR A 33 10.66 -7.28 -8.05
C THR A 33 9.96 -6.32 -9.00
N LYS A 34 10.58 -6.03 -10.14
CA LYS A 34 10.00 -5.22 -11.23
C LYS A 34 9.14 -6.08 -12.13
N HIS A 35 8.00 -5.54 -12.54
CA HIS A 35 7.06 -6.15 -13.47
C HIS A 35 6.73 -5.13 -14.57
N GLY A 36 6.90 -5.55 -15.83
CA GLY A 36 6.72 -4.68 -17.00
C GLY A 36 7.99 -3.93 -17.38
N THR A 37 7.84 -3.02 -18.36
CA THR A 37 8.94 -2.27 -18.97
C THR A 37 9.02 -0.81 -18.49
N GLU A 38 8.19 -0.46 -17.52
CA GLU A 38 8.16 0.86 -16.90
C GLU A 38 9.39 1.07 -15.99
N TYR A 39 9.81 2.33 -15.83
CA TYR A 39 11.05 2.63 -15.14
C TYR A 39 10.85 2.67 -13.63
N TRP A 40 11.77 2.00 -12.94
CA TRP A 40 11.89 2.00 -11.49
C TRP A 40 13.37 2.17 -11.14
N TYR A 41 13.69 3.23 -10.40
CA TYR A 41 15.06 3.58 -10.05
C TYR A 41 15.11 4.36 -8.73
N VAL A 42 16.32 4.55 -8.22
CA VAL A 42 16.57 5.38 -7.04
C VAL A 42 17.23 6.68 -7.49
N ASP A 43 16.67 7.80 -7.06
CA ASP A 43 17.23 9.13 -7.27
C ASP A 43 17.18 9.90 -5.96
N SER A 44 18.34 10.42 -5.53
CA SER A 44 18.46 11.24 -4.31
C SER A 44 17.90 10.56 -3.04
N GLY A 45 18.01 9.23 -2.94
CA GLY A 45 17.50 8.45 -1.81
C GLY A 45 16.01 8.13 -1.87
N GLU A 46 15.33 8.49 -2.97
CA GLU A 46 13.91 8.30 -3.19
C GLU A 46 13.68 7.27 -4.28
N LEU A 47 12.62 6.48 -4.14
CA LEU A 47 12.20 5.53 -5.16
C LEU A 47 11.35 6.27 -6.18
N VAL A 48 11.72 6.18 -7.45
CA VAL A 48 11.02 6.86 -8.54
C VAL A 48 10.42 5.82 -9.47
N CYS A 49 9.14 6.01 -9.82
CA CYS A 49 8.54 5.36 -10.97
C CYS A 49 8.23 6.37 -12.07
N GLU A 50 8.47 5.97 -13.31
CA GLU A 50 8.29 6.82 -14.48
C GLU A 50 7.85 5.99 -15.69
N SER A 51 7.01 6.58 -16.54
CA SER A 51 6.49 5.89 -17.71
C SER A 51 7.63 5.39 -18.61
N GLY A 52 7.59 4.10 -18.91
CA GLY A 52 8.50 3.42 -19.81
C GLY A 52 8.12 3.60 -21.28
N PRO A 53 8.90 2.98 -22.18
CA PRO A 53 8.76 3.15 -23.62
C PRO A 53 7.43 2.59 -24.15
N GLU A 54 6.90 1.52 -23.53
CA GLU A 54 5.65 0.89 -23.96
C GLU A 54 4.40 1.57 -23.37
N LYS A 55 4.56 2.44 -22.36
CA LYS A 55 3.46 3.16 -21.70
C LYS A 55 2.36 2.23 -21.20
N LYS A 56 2.74 1.07 -20.68
CA LYS A 56 1.85 0.03 -20.17
C LYS A 56 1.75 0.13 -18.64
N TYR A 57 0.95 -0.76 -18.05
CA TYR A 57 1.01 -0.95 -16.60
C TYR A 57 2.37 -1.51 -16.21
N GLY A 58 2.92 -0.99 -15.12
CA GLY A 58 4.11 -1.52 -14.47
C GLY A 58 3.91 -1.61 -12.97
N TYR A 59 4.61 -2.56 -12.34
CA TYR A 59 4.53 -2.75 -10.91
C TYR A 59 5.91 -2.99 -10.30
N LEU A 60 6.07 -2.52 -9.06
CA LEU A 60 7.19 -2.89 -8.22
C LEU A 60 6.64 -3.56 -6.96
N SER A 61 6.81 -4.87 -6.86
CA SER A 61 6.25 -5.67 -5.77
C SER A 61 7.29 -6.05 -4.73
N THR A 62 6.90 -6.11 -3.46
CA THR A 62 7.76 -6.67 -2.42
C THR A 62 7.94 -8.17 -2.64
N ASN A 63 9.16 -8.67 -2.43
CA ASN A 63 9.43 -10.11 -2.54
C ASN A 63 8.73 -10.92 -1.43
N LYS A 64 8.53 -10.29 -0.26
CA LYS A 64 7.84 -10.88 0.88
C LYS A 64 6.33 -10.58 0.80
N PRO A 65 5.46 -11.57 1.06
CA PRO A 65 4.02 -11.35 1.23
C PRO A 65 3.65 -10.96 2.67
N TYR A 66 2.59 -10.17 2.81
CA TYR A 66 2.05 -9.65 4.06
C TYR A 66 0.55 -9.99 4.21
N LYS A 67 0.09 -10.12 5.46
CA LYS A 67 -1.31 -10.37 5.81
C LYS A 67 -1.89 -9.20 6.61
N ASN A 68 -1.52 -9.11 7.89
CA ASN A 68 -1.93 -8.01 8.76
C ASN A 68 -0.78 -7.03 8.92
N PHE A 69 -1.01 -5.75 8.64
CA PHE A 69 0.03 -4.74 8.74
C PHE A 69 -0.52 -3.32 8.87
N ILE A 70 0.33 -2.43 9.35
CA ILE A 70 0.24 -0.99 9.11
C ILE A 70 1.36 -0.64 8.13
N LEU A 71 1.02 0.02 7.03
CA LEU A 71 1.95 0.56 6.05
C LEU A 71 1.88 2.08 6.12
N ASP A 72 3.02 2.71 6.36
CA ASP A 72 3.20 4.15 6.29
C ASP A 72 4.18 4.44 5.13
N LEU A 73 3.85 5.38 4.26
CA LEU A 73 4.74 5.82 3.18
C LEU A 73 4.46 7.27 2.78
N ASP A 74 5.43 7.89 2.13
CA ASP A 74 5.26 9.19 1.51
C ASP A 74 5.33 9.08 0.00
N PHE A 75 4.46 9.82 -0.69
CA PHE A 75 4.46 9.92 -2.15
C PHE A 75 4.39 11.37 -2.64
N LYS A 76 4.90 11.62 -3.84
CA LYS A 76 4.78 12.91 -4.54
C LYS A 76 4.45 12.68 -6.01
N LEU A 77 3.43 13.39 -6.50
CA LEU A 77 3.05 13.37 -7.91
C LEU A 77 3.96 14.35 -8.66
N GLU A 78 4.75 13.86 -9.62
CA GLU A 78 5.63 14.73 -10.42
C GLU A 78 5.06 15.01 -11.81
N ALA A 79 4.39 14.04 -12.43
CA ALA A 79 3.69 14.20 -13.69
C ALA A 79 2.54 13.20 -13.79
N ASN A 80 1.34 13.66 -14.18
CA ASN A 80 0.13 12.83 -14.40
C ASN A 80 0.01 11.63 -13.45
N GLY A 81 0.14 11.87 -12.14
CA GLY A 81 0.53 10.87 -11.13
C GLY A 81 -0.49 9.78 -10.80
N ASN A 82 -1.14 9.16 -11.79
CA ASN A 82 -2.00 8.00 -11.60
C ASN A 82 -1.15 6.75 -11.33
N SER A 83 -1.33 6.22 -10.13
CA SER A 83 -0.57 5.17 -9.50
C SER A 83 -1.47 4.48 -8.45
N GLY A 84 -0.87 3.69 -7.56
CA GLY A 84 -1.60 2.99 -6.53
C GLY A 84 -0.70 2.13 -5.67
N ILE A 85 -1.19 1.83 -4.49
CA ILE A 85 -0.54 0.99 -3.50
C ILE A 85 -1.37 -0.27 -3.37
N PHE A 86 -0.93 -1.33 -4.03
CA PHE A 86 -1.54 -2.63 -3.90
C PHE A 86 -1.21 -3.27 -2.55
N ILE A 87 -2.23 -3.85 -1.94
CA ILE A 87 -2.16 -4.57 -0.68
C ILE A 87 -2.60 -6.01 -0.89
N ARG A 88 -1.96 -6.95 -0.18
CA ARG A 88 -2.30 -8.39 -0.20
C ARG A 88 -2.42 -8.95 -1.64
N SER A 89 -1.60 -8.45 -2.56
CA SER A 89 -1.78 -8.66 -3.99
C SER A 89 -0.72 -9.59 -4.59
N HIS A 90 -1.01 -10.11 -5.78
CA HIS A 90 -0.10 -10.94 -6.56
C HIS A 90 0.08 -10.36 -7.95
N VAL A 91 1.34 -10.17 -8.36
CA VAL A 91 1.69 -9.74 -9.72
C VAL A 91 2.32 -10.93 -10.46
N GLY A 92 1.87 -11.21 -11.67
CA GLY A 92 2.34 -12.34 -12.47
C GLY A 92 1.49 -12.54 -13.72
N GLY A 93 1.09 -13.79 -13.98
CA GLY A 93 0.38 -14.14 -15.22
C GLY A 93 1.32 -14.40 -16.39
N LYS A 94 0.76 -14.74 -17.55
CA LYS A 94 1.55 -15.08 -18.76
C LYS A 94 2.36 -13.90 -19.29
N ASP A 95 1.89 -12.68 -19.06
CA ASP A 95 2.54 -11.42 -19.43
C ASP A 95 3.47 -10.90 -18.33
N GLY A 96 3.45 -11.49 -17.14
CA GLY A 96 4.24 -11.06 -15.97
C GLY A 96 3.78 -9.74 -15.35
N THR A 97 2.70 -9.15 -15.86
CA THR A 97 2.15 -7.83 -15.49
C THR A 97 0.68 -7.89 -15.09
N THR A 98 0.05 -9.06 -15.11
CA THR A 98 -1.29 -9.24 -14.57
C THR A 98 -1.24 -9.12 -13.05
N ILE A 99 -1.97 -8.17 -12.48
CA ILE A 99 -2.13 -8.03 -11.03
C ILE A 99 -3.49 -8.56 -10.57
N ARG A 100 -3.50 -9.17 -9.38
CA ARG A 100 -4.71 -9.57 -8.67
C ARG A 100 -4.63 -9.11 -7.22
N GLY A 101 -5.66 -8.40 -6.77
CA GLY A 101 -5.79 -7.93 -5.40
C GLY A 101 -6.39 -6.53 -5.32
N TRP A 102 -6.07 -5.83 -4.25
CA TRP A 102 -6.72 -4.57 -3.88
C TRP A 102 -5.73 -3.43 -3.86
N GLN A 103 -6.14 -2.30 -4.40
CA GLN A 103 -5.37 -1.09 -4.56
C GLN A 103 -5.94 -0.02 -3.62
N VAL A 104 -5.05 0.64 -2.88
CA VAL A 104 -5.32 1.98 -2.35
C VAL A 104 -4.88 3.00 -3.40
N GLU A 105 -5.81 3.82 -3.86
CA GLU A 105 -5.60 4.73 -4.99
C GLU A 105 -4.56 5.82 -4.68
N VAL A 106 -3.70 6.13 -5.65
CA VAL A 106 -2.86 7.33 -5.67
C VAL A 106 -3.03 7.98 -7.03
N ALA A 107 -3.74 9.10 -7.10
CA ALA A 107 -4.11 9.74 -8.35
C ALA A 107 -4.07 11.27 -8.22
N PRO A 108 -4.12 12.01 -9.36
CA PRO A 108 -4.33 13.44 -9.35
C PRO A 108 -5.57 13.88 -8.54
N PRO A 109 -5.71 15.19 -8.24
CA PRO A 109 -6.88 15.72 -7.54
C PRO A 109 -8.21 15.25 -8.14
N ASP A 110 -9.20 15.07 -7.26
CA ASP A 110 -10.57 14.66 -7.57
C ASP A 110 -10.71 13.27 -8.22
N LEU A 111 -9.66 12.44 -8.13
CA LEU A 111 -9.62 11.06 -8.62
C LEU A 111 -9.45 10.04 -7.49
N HIS A 112 -10.03 10.32 -6.32
CA HIS A 112 -10.31 9.34 -5.25
C HIS A 112 -9.07 8.76 -4.53
N THR A 113 -7.95 9.49 -4.45
CA THR A 113 -6.77 9.09 -3.67
C THR A 113 -7.15 8.65 -2.25
N GLY A 114 -6.65 7.48 -1.83
CA GLY A 114 -7.00 6.85 -0.55
C GLY A 114 -8.23 5.95 -0.59
N GLY A 115 -9.00 5.93 -1.69
CA GLY A 115 -10.06 4.96 -1.93
C GLY A 115 -9.55 3.55 -2.20
N ILE A 116 -10.44 2.56 -2.21
CA ILE A 116 -10.10 1.14 -2.41
C ILE A 116 -10.76 0.62 -3.70
N TYR A 117 -9.91 0.06 -4.57
CA TYR A 117 -10.29 -0.54 -5.85
C TYR A 117 -9.79 -1.99 -5.94
N GLU A 118 -10.55 -2.88 -6.57
CA GLU A 118 -10.12 -4.26 -6.83
C GLU A 118 -9.71 -4.45 -8.30
N SER A 119 -8.40 -4.60 -8.53
CA SER A 119 -7.85 -4.83 -9.87
C SER A 119 -7.63 -6.32 -10.08
N THR A 120 -8.62 -6.97 -10.69
CA THR A 120 -8.56 -8.37 -11.16
C THR A 120 -9.52 -8.51 -12.34
N GLU A 121 -9.25 -9.42 -13.27
CA GLU A 121 -10.23 -9.78 -14.30
C GLU A 121 -11.53 -10.28 -13.62
N GLY A 122 -12.65 -9.60 -13.87
CA GLY A 122 -13.90 -9.85 -13.16
C GLY A 122 -13.93 -9.37 -11.69
N GLY A 123 -12.97 -8.54 -11.27
CA GLY A 123 -12.96 -7.88 -9.97
C GLY A 123 -14.10 -6.88 -9.79
N ARG A 124 -14.37 -6.45 -8.56
CA ARG A 124 -15.51 -5.58 -8.23
C ARG A 124 -15.35 -4.13 -8.69
N GLY A 125 -14.16 -3.71 -9.10
CA GLY A 125 -13.87 -2.31 -9.39
C GLY A 125 -13.78 -1.48 -8.10
N TRP A 126 -14.38 -0.29 -8.08
CA TRP A 126 -14.43 0.57 -6.88
C TRP A 126 -15.24 -0.11 -5.77
N ILE A 127 -14.57 -0.48 -4.69
CA ILE A 127 -15.23 -1.04 -3.49
C ILE A 127 -15.73 0.10 -2.60
N ILE A 128 -14.88 1.09 -2.38
CA ILE A 128 -15.22 2.30 -1.62
C ILE A 128 -14.39 3.48 -2.12
N LYS A 129 -15.03 4.64 -2.26
CA LYS A 129 -14.40 5.91 -2.61
C LYS A 129 -14.39 6.83 -1.38
N PRO A 130 -13.43 7.75 -1.25
CA PRO A 130 -13.47 8.77 -0.21
C PRO A 130 -14.70 9.66 -0.34
N ASP A 131 -15.05 10.34 0.76
CA ASP A 131 -16.00 11.46 0.70
C ASP A 131 -15.37 12.57 -0.18
N PRO A 132 -16.09 13.13 -1.18
CA PRO A 132 -15.58 14.19 -2.03
C PRO A 132 -14.98 15.37 -1.26
N LYS A 133 -15.52 15.70 -0.08
CA LYS A 133 -14.99 16.82 0.74
C LYS A 133 -13.60 16.54 1.30
N ASP A 134 -13.23 15.27 1.41
CA ASP A 134 -11.97 14.81 1.98
C ASP A 134 -10.88 14.66 0.90
N GLU A 135 -11.24 14.61 -0.39
CA GLU A 135 -10.26 14.55 -1.51
C GLU A 135 -9.31 15.75 -1.56
N LYS A 136 -9.75 16.91 -1.05
CA LYS A 136 -8.93 18.13 -0.92
C LYS A 136 -7.74 18.01 0.04
N ASN A 137 -7.63 16.92 0.80
CA ASN A 137 -6.48 16.68 1.67
C ASN A 137 -5.23 16.28 0.88
N LEU A 138 -5.36 15.93 -0.40
CA LEU A 138 -4.23 15.72 -1.30
C LEU A 138 -3.49 17.04 -1.54
N ASN A 139 -2.16 17.02 -1.39
CA ASN A 139 -1.26 18.07 -1.81
C ASN A 139 -0.69 17.75 -3.21
N PRO A 140 -1.20 18.34 -4.30
CA PRO A 140 -0.77 18.00 -5.65
C PRO A 140 0.68 18.43 -5.97
N ASP A 141 1.18 19.46 -5.28
CA ASP A 141 2.47 20.08 -5.58
C ASP A 141 3.60 19.59 -4.66
N GLY A 142 3.28 18.71 -3.71
CA GLY A 142 4.18 18.35 -2.62
C GLY A 142 4.09 16.89 -2.19
N TRP A 143 4.78 16.62 -1.08
CA TRP A 143 4.74 15.31 -0.45
C TRP A 143 3.43 15.09 0.27
N ASN A 144 2.95 13.86 0.19
CA ASN A 144 1.76 13.37 0.86
C ASN A 144 2.13 12.14 1.67
N HIS A 145 1.58 12.04 2.88
CA HIS A 145 1.72 10.89 3.73
C HIS A 145 0.49 9.99 3.60
N MET A 146 0.70 8.73 3.22
CA MET A 146 -0.34 7.69 3.19
C MET A 146 -0.09 6.69 4.30
N ARG A 147 -1.12 6.43 5.10
CA ARG A 147 -1.15 5.34 6.07
C ARG A 147 -2.26 4.37 5.69
N ILE A 148 -1.96 3.07 5.74
CA ILE A 148 -2.90 1.99 5.45
C ILE A 148 -2.83 0.98 6.60
N GLU A 149 -3.93 0.76 7.29
CA GLU A 149 -4.08 -0.36 8.23
C GLU A 149 -4.87 -1.46 7.54
N ALA A 150 -4.26 -2.62 7.38
CA ALA A 150 -4.91 -3.83 6.89
C ALA A 150 -4.87 -4.89 7.98
N LYS A 151 -5.97 -5.11 8.70
CA LYS A 151 -6.02 -6.00 9.86
C LYS A 151 -7.27 -6.88 9.83
N GLY A 152 -7.08 -8.18 9.60
CA GLY A 152 -8.20 -9.06 9.33
C GLY A 152 -8.94 -8.58 8.08
N ASP A 153 -10.27 -8.60 8.14
CA ASP A 153 -11.22 -8.08 7.14
C ASP A 153 -11.32 -6.54 7.10
N LYS A 154 -10.73 -5.84 8.06
CA LYS A 154 -10.80 -4.38 8.16
C LYS A 154 -9.63 -3.69 7.44
N ILE A 155 -9.96 -2.74 6.57
CA ILE A 155 -9.03 -1.80 5.95
C ILE A 155 -9.38 -0.37 6.34
N VAL A 156 -8.40 0.42 6.73
CA VAL A 156 -8.55 1.86 6.96
C VAL A 156 -7.40 2.61 6.28
N THR A 157 -7.71 3.73 5.64
CA THR A 157 -6.70 4.56 4.97
C THR A 157 -6.74 5.98 5.52
N TRP A 158 -5.57 6.61 5.58
CA TRP A 158 -5.41 8.02 5.94
C TRP A 158 -4.48 8.71 4.96
N LEU A 159 -4.84 9.92 4.56
CA LEU A 159 -4.04 10.81 3.73
C LEU A 159 -3.76 12.08 4.53
N ASN A 160 -2.48 12.42 4.72
CA ASN A 160 -2.05 13.61 5.45
C ASN A 160 -2.71 13.75 6.84
N GLY A 161 -2.88 12.62 7.54
CA GLY A 161 -3.49 12.54 8.87
C GLY A 161 -5.02 12.51 8.89
N LYS A 162 -5.68 12.72 7.75
CA LYS A 162 -7.14 12.63 7.62
C LYS A 162 -7.54 11.23 7.17
N GLN A 163 -8.45 10.58 7.90
CA GLN A 163 -9.04 9.30 7.47
C GLN A 163 -9.84 9.50 6.18
N MET A 164 -9.60 8.65 5.18
CA MET A 164 -10.21 8.74 3.86
C MET A 164 -11.34 7.73 3.72
N VAL A 165 -11.07 6.45 4.00
CA VAL A 165 -12.09 5.39 4.02
C VAL A 165 -11.85 4.39 5.15
N GLU A 166 -12.93 3.70 5.52
CA GLU A 166 -12.92 2.52 6.38
C GLU A 166 -13.85 1.48 5.77
N LEU A 167 -13.37 0.24 5.66
CA LEU A 167 -14.05 -0.86 5.00
C LEU A 167 -13.88 -2.14 5.81
N THR A 168 -14.95 -2.92 5.95
CA THR A 168 -14.90 -4.32 6.38
C THR A 168 -15.28 -5.20 5.18
N ASP A 169 -14.42 -6.14 4.81
CA ASP A 169 -14.61 -6.98 3.63
C ASP A 169 -13.94 -8.35 3.81
N ASP A 170 -14.74 -9.41 3.88
CA ASP A 170 -14.27 -10.78 4.13
C ASP A 170 -13.26 -11.25 3.07
N LYS A 171 -13.53 -10.95 1.80
CA LYS A 171 -12.67 -11.34 0.67
C LYS A 171 -11.28 -10.70 0.80
N ILE A 172 -11.22 -9.42 1.15
CA ILE A 172 -9.95 -8.75 1.48
C ILE A 172 -9.30 -9.41 2.68
N GLY A 173 -10.08 -9.76 3.72
CA GLY A 173 -9.62 -10.40 4.96
C GLY A 173 -8.91 -11.73 4.79
N GLU A 174 -9.31 -12.51 3.80
CA GLU A 174 -8.66 -13.76 3.40
C GLU A 174 -7.32 -13.54 2.68
N GLY A 175 -7.12 -12.34 2.14
CA GLY A 175 -5.97 -11.98 1.33
C GLY A 175 -4.62 -12.07 2.07
N ARG A 176 -3.61 -12.54 1.34
CA ARG A 176 -2.20 -12.48 1.74
C ARG A 176 -1.35 -12.40 0.49
N GLY A 177 -0.51 -11.37 0.41
CA GLY A 177 0.28 -11.14 -0.80
C GLY A 177 1.24 -9.97 -0.64
N SER A 178 1.91 -9.64 -1.73
CA SER A 178 2.87 -8.53 -1.76
C SER A 178 2.17 -7.19 -1.54
N ILE A 179 2.96 -6.22 -1.10
CA ILE A 179 2.67 -4.81 -1.38
C ILE A 179 3.26 -4.51 -2.75
N ALA A 180 2.54 -3.79 -3.61
CA ALA A 180 3.10 -3.36 -4.89
C ALA A 180 2.77 -1.90 -5.19
N LEU A 181 3.74 -1.18 -5.73
CA LEU A 181 3.54 0.17 -6.25
C LEU A 181 3.21 0.07 -7.74
N GLN A 182 2.25 0.86 -8.21
CA GLN A 182 1.84 0.86 -9.61
C GLN A 182 2.45 2.05 -10.37
N ILE A 183 2.61 1.89 -11.67
CA ILE A 183 2.51 2.99 -12.61
C ILE A 183 1.46 2.65 -13.67
N HIS A 184 0.53 3.57 -13.88
CA HIS A 184 -0.59 3.35 -14.78
C HIS A 184 -0.15 3.43 -16.26
N SER A 185 -0.84 2.70 -17.13
CA SER A 185 -0.68 2.83 -18.59
C SER A 185 -1.07 4.23 -19.10
N GLY A 186 -0.60 4.60 -20.30
CA GLY A 186 -0.96 5.86 -20.98
C GLY A 186 0.21 6.83 -21.17
N GLY A 187 1.25 6.70 -20.35
CA GLY A 187 2.49 7.46 -20.49
C GLY A 187 2.45 8.85 -19.83
N GLY A 188 3.64 9.44 -19.67
CA GLY A 188 3.80 10.77 -19.06
C GLY A 188 3.58 10.81 -17.55
N ILE A 189 3.62 9.64 -16.90
CA ILE A 189 3.44 9.51 -15.46
C ILE A 189 4.81 9.51 -14.77
N LYS A 190 4.92 10.22 -13.65
CA LYS A 190 6.07 10.18 -12.76
C LYS A 190 5.63 10.38 -11.31
N VAL A 191 6.02 9.46 -10.43
CA VAL A 191 5.71 9.50 -8.99
C VAL A 191 6.95 9.15 -8.19
N ARG A 192 7.16 9.85 -7.08
CA ARG A 192 8.24 9.57 -6.12
C ARG A 192 7.68 8.98 -4.84
N TRP A 193 8.49 8.15 -4.19
CA TRP A 193 8.16 7.44 -2.97
C TRP A 193 9.33 7.47 -1.99
N LYS A 194 9.04 7.64 -0.70
CA LYS A 194 10.02 7.48 0.38
C LYS A 194 9.35 7.08 1.67
N ASN A 195 10.17 6.83 2.70
CA ASN A 195 9.70 6.49 4.05
C ASN A 195 8.72 5.30 4.07
N ILE A 196 8.93 4.32 3.18
CA ILE A 196 8.05 3.16 3.05
C ILE A 196 8.34 2.19 4.20
N ASN A 197 7.54 2.25 5.24
CA ASN A 197 7.72 1.51 6.48
C ASN A 197 6.52 0.61 6.76
N ILE A 198 6.80 -0.60 7.23
CA ILE A 198 5.76 -1.58 7.57
C ILE A 198 5.89 -2.02 9.02
N GLN A 199 4.75 -2.11 9.70
CA GLN A 199 4.60 -2.78 10.97
C GLN A 199 3.68 -3.98 10.78
N GLU A 200 4.23 -5.20 10.87
CA GLU A 200 3.41 -6.41 10.83
C GLU A 200 2.61 -6.56 12.13
N LEU A 201 1.33 -6.90 11.98
CA LEU A 201 0.41 -7.13 13.09
C LEU A 201 0.18 -8.64 13.26
N LYS A 202 -0.17 -9.05 14.48
CA LYS A 202 -0.56 -10.43 14.78
C LYS A 202 -1.91 -10.76 14.16
#